data_AF-A0A349TDI6-F1
#
_entry.id   AF-A0A349TDI6-F1
#
_cell.length_a   1.000
_cell.length_b   1.000
_cell.length_c   1.000
_cell.angle_alpha   90.00
_cell.angle_beta   90.00
_cell.angle_gamma   90.00
#
_symmetry.space_group_name_H-M   'P 1'
#
loop_
_entity.id
_entity.type
_entity.pdbx_description
1 polymer ?
#
loop_
_entity_poly.entity_id
_entity_poly.type
_entity_poly.pdbx_seq_one_letter_code
_entity_poly.pdbx_strand_id
1 'polypeptide(L)' 'MKLRTLAAATAVVSLAASPAIAETAFERTAAPVEGRSEMGGSGTLLAVLAAAAVLAGIVVAAGGGDDTPVSP' A
#
# COMPACT_ATOMS: atom_id res chain seq x y z
N MET A 1 -19.70 18.40 2.59
CA MET A 1 -19.36 16.98 2.32
C MET A 1 -17.87 16.76 2.07
N LYS A 2 -17.17 17.65 1.35
CA LYS A 2 -15.76 17.52 0.94
C LYS A 2 -14.75 17.32 2.09
N LEU A 3 -14.89 18.05 3.21
CA LEU A 3 -14.00 17.91 4.37
C LEU A 3 -14.14 16.56 5.08
N ARG A 4 -15.34 15.97 5.03
CA ARG A 4 -15.66 14.68 5.65
C ARG A 4 -15.02 13.56 4.84
N THR A 5 -15.14 13.64 3.51
CA THR A 5 -14.50 12.71 2.58
C THR A 5 -12.99 12.84 2.61
N LEU A 6 -12.45 14.06 2.74
CA LEU A 6 -11.01 14.25 2.89
C LEU A 6 -10.49 13.61 4.18
N ALA A 7 -11.17 13.82 5.32
CA ALA A 7 -10.80 13.23 6.60
C ALA A 7 -10.92 11.68 6.59
N ALA A 8 -11.94 11.13 5.94
CA ALA A 8 -12.09 9.70 5.79
C ALA A 8 -10.99 9.10 4.90
N ALA A 9 -10.64 9.78 3.79
CA ALA A 9 -9.57 9.34 2.90
C ALA A 9 -8.21 9.35 3.59
N THR A 10 -7.88 10.40 4.35
CA THR A 10 -6.62 10.44 5.10
C THR A 10 -6.58 9.38 6.21
N ALA A 11 -7.69 9.10 6.89
CA ALA A 11 -7.74 8.04 7.89
C ALA A 11 -7.49 6.64 7.28
N VAL A 12 -8.12 6.33 6.15
CA VAL A 12 -7.93 5.05 5.44
C VAL A 12 -6.49 4.91 4.96
N VAL A 13 -5.92 5.96 4.37
CA VAL A 13 -4.51 5.97 3.93
C VAL A 13 -3.55 5.79 5.11
N SER A 14 -3.81 6.45 6.23
CA SER A 14 -2.99 6.33 7.44
C SER A 14 -3.04 4.91 8.03
N LEU A 15 -4.22 4.28 8.04
CA LEU A 15 -4.37 2.90 8.50
C LEU A 15 -3.69 1.90 7.55
N ALA A 16 -3.78 2.12 6.24
CA ALA A 16 -3.11 1.28 5.24
C ALA A 16 -1.58 1.42 5.26
N ALA A 17 -1.06 2.59 5.62
CA ALA A 17 0.37 2.86 5.76
C ALA A 17 0.95 2.38 7.10
N SER A 18 0.11 2.17 8.11
CA SER A 18 0.49 1.73 9.46
C SER A 18 1.49 0.54 9.49
N PRO A 19 1.26 -0.58 8.77
CA PRO A 19 2.21 -1.70 8.76
C PRO A 19 3.58 -1.35 8.17
N ALA A 20 3.62 -0.54 7.10
CA ALA A 20 4.88 -0.13 6.47
C ALA A 20 5.71 0.79 7.38
N ILE A 21 5.05 1.67 8.13
CA ILE A 21 5.72 2.55 9.10
C ILE A 21 6.22 1.74 10.30
N ALA A 22 5.42 0.77 10.79
CA ALA A 22 5.80 -0.08 11.92
C ALA A 22 7.05 -0.93 11.66
N GLU A 23 7.27 -1.39 10.42
CA GLU A 23 8.51 -2.09 10.05
C GLU A 23 9.76 -1.20 10.17
N THR A 24 9.64 0.09 9.82
CA THR A 24 10.78 1.05 9.88
C THR A 24 11.00 1.67 11.26
N ALA A 25 9.94 1.85 12.05
CA ALA A 25 10.00 2.57 13.32
C ALA A 25 10.60 1.73 14.46
N PHE A 26 10.57 0.41 14.33
CA PHE A 26 11.14 -0.52 15.28
C PHE A 26 12.23 -1.36 14.61
N GLU A 27 13.37 -0.73 14.37
CA GLU A 27 14.60 -1.43 13.99
C GLU A 27 15.12 -2.21 15.21
N ARG A 28 14.41 -3.28 15.58
CA ARG A 28 14.96 -4.29 16.49
C ARG A 28 16.23 -4.79 15.81
N THR A 29 17.37 -4.50 16.42
CA THR A 29 18.66 -5.08 16.05
C THR A 29 18.56 -6.59 16.19
N ALA A 30 18.12 -7.26 15.13
CA ALA A 30 18.16 -8.70 15.04
C ALA A 30 19.64 -9.09 15.08
N ALA A 31 20.01 -9.98 16.01
CA ALA A 31 21.34 -10.56 16.03
C ALA A 31 21.67 -11.06 14.62
N PRO A 32 22.89 -10.82 14.10
CA PRO A 32 23.27 -11.27 12.77
C PRO A 32 23.10 -12.79 12.69
N VAL A 33 22.09 -13.25 11.96
CA VAL A 33 21.91 -14.67 11.65
C VAL A 33 22.70 -14.95 10.38
N GLU A 34 23.72 -15.81 10.49
CA GLU A 34 24.40 -16.36 9.33
C GLU A 34 23.35 -17.11 8.50
N GLY A 35 22.94 -16.53 7.36
CA GLY A 35 21.81 -17.00 6.55
C GLY A 35 20.70 -15.97 6.28
N ARG A 36 20.86 -14.69 6.65
CA ARG A 36 19.95 -13.62 6.18
C ARG A 36 19.91 -13.61 4.64
N SER A 37 18.72 -13.87 4.10
CA SER A 37 18.45 -13.91 2.65
C SER A 37 18.97 -12.64 1.96
N GLU A 38 19.88 -12.80 0.99
CA GLU A 38 20.42 -11.69 0.16
C GLU A 38 19.34 -10.93 -0.62
N MET A 39 18.12 -11.48 -0.68
CA MET A 39 16.93 -10.81 -1.21
C MET A 39 16.58 -9.50 -0.48
N GLY A 40 17.14 -9.27 0.71
CA GLY A 40 17.07 -7.99 1.42
C GLY A 40 17.71 -6.82 0.65
N GLY A 41 18.67 -7.08 -0.25
CA GLY A 41 19.26 -6.05 -1.13
C GLY A 41 18.38 -5.67 -2.32
N SER A 42 17.48 -6.57 -2.75
CA SER A 42 16.52 -6.35 -3.84
C SER A 42 15.14 -5.86 -3.37
N GLY A 43 14.99 -5.55 -2.08
CA GLY A 43 13.73 -5.12 -1.49
C GLY A 43 13.14 -3.87 -2.15
N THR A 44 13.98 -2.97 -2.66
CA THR A 44 13.55 -1.79 -3.41
C THR A 44 12.89 -2.16 -4.74
N LEU A 45 13.44 -3.12 -5.47
CA LEU A 45 12.91 -3.58 -6.75
C LEU A 45 11.57 -4.31 -6.55
N LEU A 46 11.48 -5.15 -5.52
CA LEU A 46 10.24 -5.81 -5.13
C LEU A 46 9.19 -4.81 -4.62
N ALA A 47 9.58 -3.80 -3.85
CA ALA A 47 8.68 -2.75 -3.37
C ALA A 47 8.13 -1.90 -4.53
N VAL A 48 8.97 -1.52 -5.50
CA VAL A 48 8.54 -0.80 -6.70
C VAL A 48 7.58 -1.65 -7.54
N LEU A 49 7.91 -2.92 -7.74
CA LEU A 49 7.05 -3.84 -8.50
C LEU A 49 5.70 -4.06 -7.79
N ALA A 50 5.71 -4.25 -6.48
CA ALA A 50 4.50 -4.39 -5.67
C ALA A 50 3.63 -3.12 -5.73
N ALA A 51 4.24 -1.94 -5.59
CA ALA A 51 3.53 -0.66 -5.70
C ALA A 51 2.91 -0.49 -7.10
N ALA A 52 3.64 -0.81 -8.16
CA ALA A 52 3.13 -0.76 -9.53
C ALA A 52 1.95 -1.73 -9.75
N ALA A 53 2.04 -2.96 -9.21
CA ALA A 53 0.97 -3.94 -9.32
C ALA A 53 -0.30 -3.50 -8.59
N VAL A 54 -0.18 -2.91 -7.40
CA VAL A 54 -1.33 -2.37 -6.65
C VAL A 54 -2.00 -1.23 -7.42
N LEU A 55 -1.21 -0.27 -7.94
CA LEU A 55 -1.73 0.85 -8.73
C LEU A 55 -2.42 0.37 -10.02
N ALA A 56 -1.81 -0.58 -10.74
CA ALA A 56 -2.41 -1.17 -11.94
C ALA A 56 -3.72 -1.91 -11.62
N GLY A 57 -3.75 -2.67 -10.52
CA GLY A 57 -4.96 -3.35 -10.05
C GLY A 57 -6.08 -2.37 -9.72
N ILE A 58 -5.77 -1.23 -9.08
CA ILE A 58 -6.74 -0.17 -8.80
C ILE A 58 -7.28 0.45 -10.09
N VAL A 59 -6.42 0.79 -11.05
CA VAL A 59 -6.85 1.39 -12.33
C VAL A 59 -7.74 0.44 -13.12
N VAL A 60 -7.40 -0.86 -13.15
CA VAL A 60 -8.22 -1.88 -13.82
C VAL A 60 -9.56 -2.05 -13.10
N ALA A 61 -9.56 -2.10 -11.76
CA ALA A 61 -10.79 -2.21 -10.97
C ALA A 61 -11.68 -0.96 -11.09
N ALA A 62 -11.07 0.23 -11.20
CA ALA A 62 -11.79 1.50 -11.33
C ALA A 62 -12.26 1.78 -12.78
N GLY A 63 -11.62 1.17 -13.78
CA GLY A 63 -11.97 1.35 -15.20
C GLY A 63 -13.12 0.47 -15.69
N GLY A 64 -13.60 -0.47 -14.87
CA GLY A 64 -14.68 -1.40 -15.22
C GLY A 64 -16.01 -0.97 -14.59
N GLY A 65 -16.74 -0.05 -15.21
CA GLY A 65 -18.12 0.22 -14.84
C GLY A 65 -18.59 1.61 -15.24
N ASP A 66 -19.34 1.68 -16.33
CA ASP A 66 -20.30 2.75 -16.59
C ASP A 66 -21.30 2.72 -15.42
N ASP A 67 -21.07 3.54 -14.38
CA ASP A 67 -22.01 3.75 -13.27
C ASP A 67 -23.26 4.48 -13.81
N THR A 68 -24.00 3.82 -14.71
CA THR A 68 -25.32 4.30 -15.11
C THR A 68 -26.26 4.07 -13.94
N PRO A 69 -26.85 5.13 -13.36
CA PRO A 69 -27.84 4.94 -12.32
C PRO A 69 -29.00 4.10 -12.88
N VAL A 70 -29.24 2.93 -12.29
CA VAL A 70 -30.39 2.06 -12.63
C VAL A 70 -31.70 2.53 -12.00
N SER A 71 -31.80 3.83 -11.72
CA SER A 71 -32.97 4.47 -11.14
C SER A 71 -33.82 5.10 -12.26
N PRO A 72 -35.16 4.93 -12.29
CA PRO A 72 -36.02 5.66 -13.21
C PRO A 72 -36.07 7.16 -12.91
#